data_AF-A0A0C4DVJ5-F1
#
_entry.id   AF-A0A0C4DVJ5-F1
#
_cell.length_a   1.000
_cell.length_b   1.000
_cell.length_c   1.000
_cell.angle_alpha   90.00
_cell.angle_beta   90.00
_cell.angle_gamma   90.00
#
_symmetry.space_group_name_H-M   'P 1'
#
loop_
_entity.id
_entity.type
_entity.pdbx_description
1 polymer ?
#
loop_
_entity_poly.entity_id
_entity_poly.type
_entity_poly.pdbx_seq_one_letter_code
_entity_poly.pdbx_strand_id
1 'polypeptide(L)' 'MAFVNAKNKVPEYQRFYRAQYQNHQRIWKIHPRSRYMLTPYLITLWGTLAVSMWGLGRRAAGYNSYWGKE' A
#
# COMPACT_ATOMS: atom_id res chain seq x y z
N MET A 1 30.32 12.73 -1.08
CA MET A 1 30.07 13.38 -2.40
C MET A 1 28.86 12.83 -3.19
N ALA A 2 28.03 11.94 -2.65
CA ALA A 2 26.92 11.31 -3.39
C ALA A 2 25.73 12.24 -3.73
N PHE A 3 25.53 13.33 -2.99
CA PHE A 3 24.45 14.30 -3.23
C PHE A 3 24.81 15.42 -4.22
N VAL A 4 26.08 15.85 -4.26
CA VAL A 4 26.52 17.03 -5.03
C VAL A 4 26.80 16.69 -6.50
N ASN A 5 27.19 15.45 -6.81
CA ASN A 5 27.46 14.96 -8.17
C ASN A 5 26.56 13.76 -8.57
N ALA A 6 25.33 13.70 -8.05
CA ALA A 6 24.38 12.66 -8.42
C ALA A 6 23.96 12.81 -9.89
N LYS A 7 23.97 11.71 -10.66
CA LYS A 7 23.40 11.70 -12.01
C LYS A 7 21.92 12.08 -11.97
N ASN A 8 21.52 13.04 -12.80
CA ASN A 8 20.10 13.36 -12.99
C ASN A 8 19.37 12.18 -13.65
N LYS A 9 18.46 11.54 -12.89
CA LYS A 9 17.63 10.42 -13.35
C LYS A 9 16.23 10.84 -13.80
N VAL A 10 15.88 12.13 -13.76
CA VAL A 10 14.53 12.62 -14.10
C VAL A 10 14.10 12.22 -15.52
N PRO A 11 14.92 12.44 -16.57
CA PRO A 11 14.50 12.07 -17.94
C PRO A 11 14.34 10.55 -18.12
N GLU A 12 15.12 9.76 -17.39
CA GLU A 12 15.03 8.30 -17.38
C GLU A 12 13.69 7.84 -16.80
N TYR A 13 13.32 8.37 -15.63
CA TYR A 13 12.02 8.08 -15.02
C TYR A 13 10.86 8.61 -15.85
N GLN A 14 10.96 9.79 -16.46
CA GLN A 14 9.90 10.32 -17.33
C GLN A 14 9.60 9.38 -18.50
N ARG A 15 10.63 8.85 -19.18
CA ARG A 15 10.46 7.85 -20.26
C ARG A 15 9.85 6.56 -19.73
N PHE A 16 10.37 6.04 -18.62
CA PHE A 16 9.87 4.82 -17.99
C PHE A 16 8.38 4.92 -17.60
N TYR A 17 8.00 5.98 -16.87
CA TYR A 17 6.62 6.19 -16.44
C TYR A 17 5.68 6.44 -17.62
N ARG A 18 6.12 7.18 -18.66
CA ARG A 18 5.31 7.41 -19.86
C ARG A 18 5.00 6.10 -20.59
N ALA A 19 5.99 5.23 -20.78
CA ALA A 19 5.80 3.93 -21.44
C ALA A 19 4.82 3.03 -20.65
N GLN A 20 4.91 3.02 -19.31
CA GLN A 20 4.01 2.23 -18.48
C GLN A 20 2.59 2.82 -18.42
N TYR A 21 2.46 4.14 -18.46
CA TYR A 21 1.17 4.82 -18.53
C TYR A 21 0.45 4.54 -19.86
N GLN A 22 1.19 4.46 -20.97
CA GLN A 22 0.66 4.01 -22.27
C GLN A 22 0.14 2.56 -22.21
N ASN A 23 0.73 1.71 -21.37
CA ASN A 23 0.23 0.37 -21.06
C ASN A 23 -0.89 0.35 -19.99
N HIS A 24 -1.53 1.50 -19.74
CA HIS A 24 -2.60 1.70 -18.77
C HIS A 24 -2.27 1.23 -17.34
N GLN A 25 -0.99 1.20 -16.97
CA GLN A 25 -0.59 0.88 -15.60
C GLN A 25 -0.91 2.05 -14.67
N ARG A 26 -1.54 1.73 -13.53
CA ARG A 26 -1.80 2.73 -12.48
C ARG A 26 -0.49 3.24 -11.90
N ILE A 27 -0.38 4.55 -11.68
CA ILE A 27 0.85 5.22 -11.23
C ILE A 27 1.48 4.53 -10.01
N TRP A 28 0.67 4.15 -9.02
CA TRP A 28 1.16 3.47 -7.81
C TRP A 28 1.70 2.06 -8.06
N LYS A 29 1.44 1.43 -9.21
CA LYS A 29 1.96 0.09 -9.59
C LYS A 29 3.17 0.14 -10.53
N ILE A 30 3.53 1.30 -11.08
CA ILE A 30 4.51 1.43 -12.17
C ILE A 30 5.94 1.08 -11.74
N HIS A 31 6.39 1.53 -10.56
CA HIS A 31 7.78 1.37 -10.15
C HIS A 31 8.05 -0.07 -9.66
N PRO A 32 9.22 -0.69 -9.92
CA PRO A 32 9.52 -2.03 -9.41
C PRO A 32 9.37 -2.17 -7.88
N ARG A 33 9.78 -1.13 -7.14
CA ARG A 33 9.59 -1.02 -5.68
C ARG A 33 8.14 -0.98 -5.22
N SER A 34 7.20 -0.60 -6.10
CA SER A 34 5.79 -0.46 -5.74
C SER A 34 5.22 -1.74 -5.16
N ARG A 35 5.61 -2.92 -5.67
CA ARG A 35 5.14 -4.20 -5.14
C ARG A 35 5.52 -4.36 -3.66
N TYR A 36 6.78 -4.13 -3.33
CA TYR A 36 7.30 -4.27 -1.96
C TYR A 36 6.71 -3.23 -0.99
N MET A 37 6.33 -2.05 -1.49
CA MET A 37 5.68 -1.02 -0.65
C MET A 37 4.18 -1.27 -0.50
N LEU A 38 3.50 -1.67 -1.57
CA LEU A 38 2.05 -1.87 -1.56
C LEU A 38 1.64 -3.14 -0.83
N THR A 39 2.43 -4.21 -0.87
CA THR A 39 2.08 -5.47 -0.17
C THR A 39 1.85 -5.27 1.33
N PRO A 40 2.80 -4.74 2.12
CA PRO A 40 2.56 -4.52 3.55
C PRO A 40 1.47 -3.47 3.80
N TYR A 41 1.40 -2.41 2.97
CA TYR A 41 0.33 -1.41 3.08
C TYR A 41 -1.07 -2.03 2.93
N LEU A 42 -1.28 -2.88 1.92
CA LEU A 42 -2.57 -3.52 1.67
C LEU A 42 -2.92 -4.54 2.76
N ILE A 43 -1.93 -5.29 3.27
CA ILE A 43 -2.14 -6.21 4.40
C ILE A 43 -2.62 -5.43 5.63
N THR A 44 -1.96 -4.33 5.98
CA THR A 44 -2.34 -3.52 7.13
C THR A 44 -3.70 -2.85 6.94
N LEU A 45 -3.98 -2.32 5.74
CA LEU A 45 -5.24 -1.66 5.43
C LEU A 45 -6.42 -2.63 5.58
N TRP A 46 -6.37 -3.76 4.88
CA TRP A 46 -7.47 -4.72 4.88
C TRP A 46 -7.51 -5.54 6.17
N GLY A 47 -6.36 -5.84 6.76
CA GLY A 47 -6.28 -6.50 8.07
C GLY A 47 -6.92 -5.66 9.17
N THR A 48 -6.61 -4.36 9.23
CA THR A 48 -7.24 -3.45 10.20
C THR A 48 -8.74 -3.34 9.96
N LEU A 49 -9.17 -3.20 8.70
CA LEU A 49 -10.61 -3.14 8.39
C LEU A 49 -11.33 -4.41 8.85
N ALA A 50 -10.78 -5.59 8.55
CA ALA A 50 -11.36 -6.86 8.94
C ALA A 50 -11.48 -7.00 10.47
N VAL A 51 -10.43 -6.64 11.20
CA VAL A 51 -10.45 -6.65 12.68
C VAL A 51 -11.48 -5.66 13.21
N SER A 52 -11.57 -4.44 12.66
CA SER A 52 -12.57 -3.45 13.07
C SER A 52 -14.00 -3.93 12.81
N MET A 53 -14.27 -4.51 11.63
CA MET A 53 -15.59 -5.07 11.32
C MET A 53 -15.94 -6.24 12.23
N TRP A 54 -14.97 -7.08 12.59
CA TRP A 54 -15.17 -8.15 13.56
C TRP A 54 -15.54 -7.61 14.94
N GLY A 55 -14.82 -6.60 15.44
CA GLY A 55 -15.14 -5.94 16.71
C GLY A 55 -16.52 -5.28 16.71
N LEU A 56 -16.87 -4.59 15.63
CA LEU A 56 -18.19 -3.98 15.45
C LEU A 56 -19.31 -5.03 15.42
N GLY A 57 -19.13 -6.11 14.66
CA GLY A 57 -20.11 -7.20 14.59
C GLY A 57 -20.32 -7.88 15.95
N ARG A 58 -19.23 -8.13 16.67
CA ARG A 58 -19.30 -8.64 18.05
C ARG A 58 -20.01 -7.68 18.99
N ARG A 59 -19.72 -6.38 18.89
CA ARG A 59 -20.38 -5.35 19.70
C ARG A 59 -21.88 -5.28 19.42
N ALA A 60 -22.28 -5.35 18.16
CA ALA A 60 -23.69 -5.40 17.77
C ALA A 60 -24.41 -6.64 18.32
N ALA A 61 -23.71 -7.77 18.44
CA ALA A 61 -24.22 -9.00 19.05
C ALA A 61 -24.13 -9.03 20.59
N GLY A 62 -23.71 -7.94 21.24
CA GLY A 62 -23.66 -7.82 22.71
C GLY A 62 -22.37 -8.31 23.36
N TYR A 63 -21.36 -8.72 22.60
CA TYR A 63 -20.06 -9.10 23.16
C TYR A 63 -19.19 -7.87 23.47
N ASN A 64 -18.48 -7.91 24.60
CA ASN A 64 -17.63 -6.79 25.07
C ASN A 64 -16.15 -6.90 24.65
N SER A 65 -15.72 -8.05 24.12
CA SER A 65 -14.33 -8.29 23.74
C SER A 65 -14.21 -8.86 22.33
N TYR A 66 -13.04 -8.68 21.71
CA TYR A 66 -12.71 -9.20 20.38
C TYR A 66 -12.54 -10.73 20.36
N TRP A 67 -12.07 -11.33 21.46
CA TRP A 67 -11.57 -12.71 21.48
C TRP A 67 -12.37 -13.64 22.38
N GLY A 68 -13.40 -13.13 23.07
CA GLY A 68 -14.27 -13.93 23.93
C GLY A 68 -13.49 -14.55 25.08
N LYS A 69 -13.25 -13.75 26.12
CA LYS A 69 -12.85 -14.25 27.45
C LYS A 69 -13.15 -13.22 28.52
N GLU A 70 -14.40 -12.76 28.49
CA GLU A 70 -15.22 -12.22 29.60
C GLU A 70 -16.68 -12.46 29.21
#